data_AF-E2GJB5-F1
#
_entry.id   AF-E2GJB5-F1
#
_cell.length_a   1.000
_cell.length_b   1.000
_cell.length_c   1.000
_cell.angle_alpha   90.00
_cell.angle_beta   90.00
_cell.angle_gamma   90.00
#
_symmetry.space_group_name_H-M   'P 1'
#
loop_
_entity.id
_entity.type
_entity.pdbx_description
1 polymer ?
#
loop_
_entity_poly.entity_id
_entity_poly.type
_entity_poly.pdbx_seq_one_letter_code
_entity_poly.pdbx_strand_id
1 'polypeptide(L)'
;NGEYIDALGALGFGFLEIGTVTRNPQPGNPQPRLFRVPEHQGIINRMGFNNHGIDAMIRNIEKSKYQGVLGINIGKNAVTPIQNAADDYLICLEKAYAHASYITVNISSPNTKNLRALQGGGELGALLEALKNKQAQLAAAHGKYIPLAVKIAPDLEEAQI
;
A
#
# COMPACT_ATOMS: atom_id res chain seq x y z
N ASN A 1 -3.45 -2.04 -9.19
CA ASN A 1 -4.77 -1.59 -9.70
C ASN A 1 -5.93 -2.54 -9.38
N GLY A 2 -5.71 -3.81 -9.00
CA GLY A 2 -6.83 -4.72 -8.70
C GLY A 2 -7.58 -5.22 -9.94
N GLU A 3 -6.93 -5.29 -11.10
CA GLU A 3 -7.59 -5.56 -12.40
C GLU A 3 -7.89 -7.05 -12.64
N TYR A 4 -7.22 -7.96 -11.91
CA TYR A 4 -7.26 -9.41 -12.17
C TYR A 4 -7.48 -10.22 -10.89
N ILE A 5 -8.24 -9.69 -9.92
CA ILE A 5 -8.44 -10.30 -8.60
C ILE A 5 -9.02 -11.71 -8.73
N ASP A 6 -10.11 -11.88 -9.48
CA ASP A 6 -10.76 -13.19 -9.66
C ASP A 6 -9.84 -14.22 -10.33
N ALA A 7 -9.11 -13.81 -11.37
CA ALA A 7 -8.19 -14.70 -12.08
C ALA A 7 -7.03 -15.17 -11.19
N LEU A 8 -6.45 -14.27 -10.39
CA LEU A 8 -5.41 -14.61 -9.42
C LEU A 8 -5.98 -15.49 -8.31
N GLY A 9 -7.17 -15.21 -7.81
CA GLY A 9 -7.83 -16.03 -6.77
C GLY A 9 -8.06 -17.48 -7.22
N ALA A 10 -8.38 -17.69 -8.51
CA ALA A 10 -8.56 -19.02 -9.08
C ALA A 10 -7.27 -19.87 -9.15
N LEU A 11 -6.09 -19.26 -9.00
CA LEU A 11 -4.80 -19.98 -8.97
C LEU A 11 -4.52 -20.67 -7.63
N GLY A 12 -5.38 -20.50 -6.63
CA GLY A 12 -5.27 -21.21 -5.35
C GLY A 12 -4.53 -20.45 -4.23
N PHE A 13 -4.30 -19.15 -4.38
CA PHE A 13 -3.74 -18.33 -3.30
C PHE A 13 -4.75 -18.18 -2.15
N GLY A 14 -4.29 -18.37 -0.90
CA GLY A 14 -5.14 -18.21 0.29
C GLY A 14 -5.53 -16.77 0.59
N PHE A 15 -4.78 -15.79 0.08
CA PHE A 15 -5.10 -14.37 0.12
C PHE A 15 -4.42 -13.64 -1.04
N LEU A 16 -4.91 -12.43 -1.36
CA LEU A 16 -4.31 -11.55 -2.36
C LEU A 16 -4.02 -10.19 -1.74
N GLU A 17 -2.83 -9.64 -1.94
CA GLU A 17 -2.52 -8.23 -1.65
C GLU A 17 -2.46 -7.43 -2.96
N ILE A 18 -3.32 -6.43 -3.12
CA ILE A 18 -3.29 -5.52 -4.27
C ILE A 18 -2.69 -4.16 -3.88
N GLY A 19 -2.02 -3.50 -4.83
CA GLY A 19 -1.31 -2.24 -4.60
C GLY A 19 0.16 -2.34 -5.02
N THR A 20 1.05 -1.46 -4.55
CA THR A 20 0.75 -0.28 -3.73
C THR A 20 -0.06 0.76 -4.50
N VAL A 21 -1.15 1.24 -3.91
CA VAL A 21 -2.01 2.28 -4.48
C VAL A 21 -1.77 3.61 -3.78
N THR A 22 -1.89 4.69 -4.52
CA THR A 22 -1.75 6.06 -4.00
C THR A 22 -3.07 6.81 -4.10
N ARG A 23 -3.17 7.96 -3.43
CA ARG A 23 -4.38 8.82 -3.48
C ARG A 23 -4.76 9.16 -4.91
N ASN A 24 -3.81 9.70 -5.67
CA ASN A 24 -3.96 10.08 -7.07
C ASN A 24 -3.25 9.08 -7.99
N PRO A 25 -3.66 8.94 -9.26
CA PRO A 25 -2.90 8.16 -10.25
C PRO A 25 -1.50 8.74 -10.44
N GLN A 26 -0.53 7.88 -10.74
CA GLN A 26 0.81 8.31 -11.13
C GLN A 26 1.48 7.30 -12.09
N PRO A 27 2.32 7.78 -13.03
CA PRO A 27 2.94 6.92 -14.05
C PRO A 27 4.09 6.07 -13.53
N GLY A 28 4.64 6.39 -12.35
CA GLY A 28 5.88 5.82 -11.79
C GLY A 28 7.15 6.39 -12.44
N ASN A 29 8.28 5.74 -12.20
CA ASN A 29 9.58 6.19 -12.73
C ASN A 29 9.71 5.92 -14.24
N PRO A 30 10.61 6.61 -14.97
CA PRO A 30 10.86 6.34 -16.40
C PRO A 30 11.28 4.90 -16.68
N GLN A 31 10.94 4.41 -17.88
CA GLN A 31 11.37 3.09 -18.35
C GLN A 31 12.80 3.17 -18.95
N PRO A 32 13.59 2.07 -18.93
CA PRO A 32 13.30 0.76 -18.34
C PRO A 32 13.41 0.77 -16.80
N ARG A 33 12.55 0.00 -16.14
CA ARG A 33 12.37 0.02 -14.67
C ARG A 33 12.14 -1.35 -14.02
N LEU A 34 12.23 -2.43 -14.78
CA LEU A 34 12.12 -3.81 -14.30
C LEU A 34 13.17 -4.65 -15.04
N PHE A 35 13.98 -5.39 -14.27
CA PHE A 35 15.11 -6.18 -14.77
C PHE A 35 15.04 -7.56 -14.12
N ARG A 36 15.21 -8.61 -14.92
CA ARG A 36 15.27 -10.00 -14.45
C ARG A 36 16.72 -10.42 -14.35
N VAL A 37 17.03 -11.24 -13.35
CA VAL A 37 18.35 -11.86 -13.14
C VAL A 37 18.13 -13.37 -12.97
N PRO A 38 17.81 -14.10 -14.07
CA PRO A 38 17.38 -15.50 -13.99
C PRO A 38 18.38 -16.43 -13.30
N GLU A 39 19.68 -16.20 -13.50
CA GLU A 39 20.78 -16.93 -12.89
C GLU A 39 20.78 -16.89 -11.35
N HIS A 40 20.15 -15.87 -10.77
CA HIS A 40 19.97 -15.70 -9.33
C HIS A 40 18.51 -15.81 -8.88
N GLN A 41 17.60 -16.23 -9.78
CA GLN A 41 16.16 -16.19 -9.55
C GLN A 41 15.68 -14.82 -9.03
N GLY A 42 16.34 -13.75 -9.47
CA GLY A 42 16.21 -12.41 -8.90
C GLY A 42 15.48 -11.43 -9.81
N ILE A 43 14.95 -10.37 -9.20
CA ILE A 43 14.31 -9.24 -9.89
C ILE A 43 14.79 -7.93 -9.27
N ILE A 44 15.18 -6.98 -10.11
CA ILE A 44 15.48 -5.60 -9.71
C ILE A 44 14.39 -4.69 -10.31
N ASN A 45 13.77 -3.85 -9.49
CA ASN A 45 12.77 -2.91 -9.97
C ASN A 45 12.93 -1.51 -9.37
N ARG A 46 12.57 -0.53 -10.19
CA ARG A 46 12.45 0.87 -9.80
C ARG A 46 11.12 1.44 -10.25
N MET A 47 10.03 0.73 -9.93
CA MET A 47 8.69 1.04 -10.45
C MET A 47 8.19 2.43 -10.04
N GLY A 48 8.40 2.81 -8.77
CA GLY A 48 7.98 4.12 -8.24
C GLY A 48 6.45 4.26 -8.11
N PHE A 49 5.78 3.21 -7.63
CA PHE A 49 4.32 3.16 -7.44
C PHE A 49 3.50 3.59 -8.66
N ASN A 50 3.78 3.06 -9.86
CA ASN A 50 2.88 3.27 -11.01
C ASN A 50 1.51 2.63 -10.76
N ASN A 51 0.46 3.42 -10.66
CA ASN A 51 -0.91 2.95 -10.38
C ASN A 51 -1.97 3.95 -10.85
N HIS A 52 -3.23 3.50 -10.95
CA HIS A 52 -4.36 4.29 -11.43
C HIS A 52 -5.10 5.10 -10.33
N GLY A 53 -4.53 5.17 -9.12
CA GLY A 53 -5.14 5.81 -7.96
C GLY A 53 -6.16 4.92 -7.25
N ILE A 54 -6.46 5.26 -5.99
CA ILE A 54 -7.34 4.46 -5.14
C ILE A 54 -8.77 4.36 -5.70
N ASP A 55 -9.31 5.43 -6.27
CA ASP A 55 -10.67 5.41 -6.82
C ASP A 55 -10.82 4.42 -7.99
N ALA A 56 -9.80 4.31 -8.83
CA ALA A 56 -9.79 3.33 -9.92
C ALA A 56 -9.67 1.89 -9.39
N MET A 57 -8.88 1.71 -8.33
CA MET A 57 -8.74 0.40 -7.69
C MET A 57 -10.05 -0.05 -7.04
N ILE A 58 -10.76 0.82 -6.31
CA ILE A 58 -12.05 0.48 -5.70
C ILE A 58 -13.07 0.05 -6.76
N ARG A 59 -13.18 0.79 -7.88
CA ARG A 59 -14.05 0.40 -9.00
C ARG A 59 -13.74 -0.97 -9.59
N ASN A 60 -12.50 -1.44 -9.49
CA ASN A 60 -12.14 -2.78 -9.93
C ASN A 60 -12.48 -3.84 -8.87
N ILE A 61 -12.26 -3.52 -7.57
CA ILE A 61 -12.65 -4.41 -6.47
C ILE A 61 -14.16 -4.65 -6.46
N GLU A 62 -14.98 -3.61 -6.67
CA GLU A 62 -16.44 -3.73 -6.70
C GLU A 62 -16.97 -4.62 -7.83
N LYS A 63 -16.17 -4.85 -8.89
CA LYS A 63 -16.52 -5.75 -10.00
C LYS A 63 -16.06 -7.19 -9.75
N SER A 64 -15.17 -7.40 -8.79
CA SER A 64 -14.60 -8.70 -8.45
C SER A 64 -15.63 -9.55 -7.70
N LYS A 65 -15.64 -10.86 -7.96
CA LYS A 65 -16.45 -11.83 -7.21
C LYS A 65 -15.68 -12.53 -6.09
N TYR A 66 -14.36 -12.35 -6.04
CA TYR A 66 -13.46 -12.92 -5.03
C TYR A 66 -13.96 -12.72 -3.60
N GLN A 67 -14.09 -13.83 -2.86
CA GLN A 67 -14.55 -13.87 -1.47
C GLN A 67 -13.44 -14.21 -0.47
N GLY A 68 -12.20 -14.39 -0.94
CA GLY A 68 -11.07 -14.68 -0.08
C GLY A 68 -10.54 -13.43 0.63
N VAL A 69 -9.47 -13.60 1.42
CA VAL A 69 -8.83 -12.47 2.10
C VAL A 69 -8.18 -11.56 1.06
N LEU A 70 -8.60 -10.29 1.05
CA LEU A 70 -8.09 -9.25 0.14
C LEU A 70 -7.41 -8.14 0.94
N GLY A 71 -6.09 -8.05 0.82
CA GLY A 71 -5.27 -6.96 1.35
C GLY A 71 -5.20 -5.78 0.39
N ILE A 72 -5.27 -4.56 0.91
CA ILE A 72 -5.03 -3.34 0.14
C ILE A 72 -3.78 -2.65 0.67
N ASN A 73 -2.75 -2.59 -0.17
CA ASN A 73 -1.49 -1.94 0.14
C ASN A 73 -1.51 -0.48 -0.30
N ILE A 74 -1.37 0.45 0.64
CA ILE A 74 -1.48 1.90 0.43
C ILE A 74 -0.12 2.59 0.59
N GLY A 75 0.06 3.67 -0.17
CA GLY A 75 1.30 4.45 -0.17
C GLY A 75 1.07 5.92 -0.52
N LYS A 76 2.12 6.72 -0.34
CA LYS A 76 2.14 8.15 -0.66
C LYS A 76 2.38 8.39 -2.15
N ASN A 77 1.71 9.39 -2.73
CA ASN A 77 2.04 9.88 -4.06
C ASN A 77 3.47 10.43 -4.11
N ALA A 78 4.15 10.28 -5.26
CA ALA A 78 5.55 10.73 -5.41
C ALA A 78 5.71 12.25 -5.20
N VAL A 79 4.73 13.03 -5.67
CA VAL A 79 4.72 14.50 -5.61
C VAL A 79 4.35 15.07 -4.24
N THR A 80 3.73 14.28 -3.37
CA THR A 80 3.34 14.72 -2.03
C THR A 80 4.58 14.95 -1.18
N PRO A 81 4.78 16.16 -0.60
CA PRO A 81 5.87 16.41 0.34
C PRO A 81 5.80 15.44 1.53
N ILE A 82 6.94 15.14 2.15
CA ILE A 82 7.00 14.16 3.24
C ILE A 82 6.18 14.61 4.45
N GLN A 83 6.11 15.92 4.70
CA GLN A 83 5.33 16.54 5.77
C GLN A 83 3.83 16.29 5.63
N ASN A 84 3.36 16.07 4.40
CA ASN A 84 1.96 15.79 4.07
C ASN A 84 1.73 14.31 3.73
N ALA A 85 2.71 13.45 4.03
CA ALA A 85 2.63 12.03 3.72
C ALA A 85 1.42 11.36 4.36
N ALA A 86 1.13 11.72 5.62
CA ALA A 86 0.03 11.17 6.40
C ALA A 86 -1.31 11.34 5.68
N ASP A 87 -1.56 12.47 5.02
CA ASP A 87 -2.81 12.74 4.31
C ASP A 87 -3.10 11.71 3.22
N ASP A 88 -2.08 11.31 2.46
CA ASP A 88 -2.24 10.30 1.40
C ASP A 88 -2.63 8.94 2.00
N TYR A 89 -2.00 8.56 3.11
CA TYR A 89 -2.35 7.31 3.80
C TYR A 89 -3.74 7.37 4.41
N LEU A 90 -4.12 8.47 5.05
CA LEU A 90 -5.44 8.63 5.67
C LEU A 90 -6.56 8.60 4.62
N ILE A 91 -6.36 9.24 3.48
CA ILE A 91 -7.34 9.23 2.38
C ILE A 91 -7.44 7.84 1.75
N CYS A 92 -6.31 7.15 1.55
CA CYS A 92 -6.35 5.79 1.03
C CYS A 92 -6.97 4.81 2.04
N LEU A 93 -6.67 4.97 3.33
CA LEU A 93 -7.26 4.17 4.42
C LEU A 93 -8.78 4.29 4.43
N GLU A 94 -9.31 5.51 4.41
CA GLU A 94 -10.74 5.78 4.38
C GLU A 94 -11.43 5.12 3.17
N LYS A 95 -10.87 5.31 1.98
CA LYS A 95 -11.44 4.74 0.74
C LYS A 95 -11.31 3.23 0.66
N ALA A 96 -10.25 2.65 1.23
CA ALA A 96 -10.01 1.20 1.20
C ALA A 96 -10.79 0.43 2.27
N TYR A 97 -11.21 1.09 3.36
CA TYR A 97 -11.66 0.43 4.58
C TYR A 97 -12.79 -0.59 4.36
N ALA A 98 -13.85 -0.19 3.65
CA ALA A 98 -15.01 -1.05 3.42
C ALA A 98 -14.71 -2.24 2.48
N HIS A 99 -13.62 -2.18 1.72
CA HIS A 99 -13.30 -3.14 0.66
C HIS A 99 -12.14 -4.08 1.02
N ALA A 100 -11.46 -3.82 2.12
CA ALA A 100 -10.29 -4.58 2.55
C ALA A 100 -10.65 -5.62 3.62
N SER A 101 -9.93 -6.75 3.58
CA SER A 101 -9.82 -7.67 4.71
C SER A 101 -8.73 -7.22 5.69
N TYR A 102 -7.67 -6.60 5.18
CA TYR A 102 -6.63 -5.90 5.94
C TYR A 102 -6.00 -4.82 5.06
N ILE A 103 -5.37 -3.82 5.68
CA ILE A 103 -4.71 -2.73 4.96
C ILE A 103 -3.22 -2.71 5.32
N THR A 104 -2.38 -2.67 4.30
CA THR A 104 -0.92 -2.57 4.45
C THR A 104 -0.46 -1.14 4.27
N VAL A 105 0.22 -0.58 5.26
CA VAL A 105 0.86 0.73 5.22
C VAL A 105 2.29 0.53 4.71
N ASN A 106 2.56 0.95 3.47
CA ASN A 106 3.86 0.76 2.84
C ASN A 106 4.77 1.98 3.00
N ILE A 107 5.72 1.88 3.92
CA ILE A 107 6.77 2.88 4.18
C ILE A 107 8.16 2.43 3.70
N SER A 108 8.26 1.29 3.02
CA SER A 108 9.53 0.59 2.74
C SER A 108 10.06 0.72 1.32
N SER A 109 9.27 1.27 0.39
CA SER A 109 9.68 1.41 -1.01
C SER A 109 10.99 2.22 -1.15
N PRO A 110 12.05 1.65 -1.77
CA PRO A 110 13.27 2.40 -2.10
C PRO A 110 13.07 3.36 -3.29
N ASN A 111 11.94 3.21 -4.00
CA ASN A 111 11.71 3.84 -5.30
C ASN A 111 10.88 5.12 -5.23
N THR A 112 10.51 5.54 -4.02
CA THR A 112 9.77 6.77 -3.75
C THR A 112 10.66 7.67 -2.91
N LYS A 113 11.02 8.85 -3.44
CA LYS A 113 11.96 9.77 -2.80
C LYS A 113 11.56 10.04 -1.34
N ASN A 114 12.53 9.87 -0.44
CA ASN A 114 12.42 10.12 1.00
C ASN A 114 11.34 9.29 1.75
N LEU A 115 10.75 8.25 1.15
CA LEU A 115 9.70 7.48 1.83
C LEU A 115 10.23 6.77 3.08
N ARG A 116 11.44 6.23 2.99
CA ARG A 116 12.11 5.56 4.12
C ARG A 116 12.41 6.49 5.30
N ALA A 117 12.39 7.81 5.11
CA ALA A 117 12.52 8.75 6.21
C ALA A 117 11.36 8.64 7.22
N LEU A 118 10.19 8.14 6.79
CA LEU A 118 9.05 7.84 7.69
C LEU A 118 9.30 6.64 8.59
N GLN A 119 10.41 5.90 8.43
CA GLN A 119 10.78 4.81 9.34
C GLN A 119 11.57 5.33 10.56
N GLY A 120 11.95 6.61 10.60
CA GLY A 120 12.50 7.21 11.82
C GLY A 120 11.46 7.25 12.94
N GLY A 121 11.85 6.92 14.17
CA GLY A 121 10.91 6.66 15.27
C GLY A 121 9.85 7.75 15.52
N GLY A 122 10.21 9.04 15.45
CA GLY A 122 9.27 10.14 15.66
C GLY A 122 8.20 10.28 14.56
N GLU A 123 8.63 10.26 13.29
CA GLU A 123 7.74 10.35 12.13
C GLU A 123 6.86 9.11 11.99
N LEU A 124 7.42 7.92 12.26
CA LEU A 124 6.68 6.68 12.26
C LEU A 124 5.60 6.70 13.35
N GLY A 125 5.96 7.11 14.57
CA GLY A 125 5.02 7.22 15.68
C GLY A 125 3.84 8.13 15.35
N ALA A 126 4.11 9.33 14.84
CA ALA A 126 3.06 10.29 14.45
C ALA A 126 2.15 9.75 13.33
N LEU A 127 2.72 9.09 12.32
CA LEU A 127 1.95 8.47 11.25
C LEU A 127 1.05 7.33 11.78
N LEU A 128 1.61 6.45 12.61
CA LEU A 128 0.86 5.33 13.18
C LEU A 128 -0.25 5.80 14.11
N GLU A 129 0.00 6.82 14.92
CA GLU A 129 -1.02 7.44 15.77
C GLU A 129 -2.18 7.98 14.93
N ALA A 130 -1.90 8.76 13.89
CA ALA A 130 -2.91 9.28 12.98
C ALA A 130 -3.72 8.15 12.31
N LEU A 131 -3.05 7.09 11.85
CA LEU A 131 -3.70 5.95 11.22
C LEU A 131 -4.56 5.14 12.20
N LYS A 132 -4.10 4.93 13.42
CA LYS A 132 -4.86 4.23 14.47
C LYS A 132 -6.09 5.01 14.89
N ASN A 133 -5.98 6.34 15.03
CA ASN A 133 -7.11 7.21 15.32
C ASN A 133 -8.17 7.15 14.21
N LYS A 134 -7.74 7.23 12.94
CA LYS A 134 -8.65 7.10 11.80
C LYS A 134 -9.25 5.69 11.69
N GLN A 135 -8.48 4.64 11.96
CA GLN A 135 -8.95 3.26 11.96
C GLN A 135 -10.04 3.04 13.03
N ALA A 136 -9.91 3.64 14.21
CA ALA A 136 -10.91 3.56 15.27
C ALA A 136 -12.23 4.25 14.87
N GLN A 137 -12.15 5.44 14.25
CA GLN A 137 -13.31 6.14 13.71
C GLN A 137 -14.02 5.32 12.63
N LEU A 138 -13.26 4.75 11.69
CA LEU A 138 -13.81 3.91 10.63
C LEU A 138 -14.39 2.60 11.16
N ALA A 139 -13.76 1.98 12.17
CA ALA A 139 -14.29 0.78 12.82
C ALA A 139 -15.66 1.05 13.43
N ALA A 140 -15.83 2.19 14.10
CA ALA A 140 -17.11 2.61 14.65
C ALA A 140 -18.15 2.90 13.55
N ALA A 141 -17.74 3.59 12.48
CA ALA A 141 -18.64 3.96 11.38
C ALA A 141 -19.11 2.75 10.55
N HIS A 142 -18.25 1.76 10.34
CA HIS A 142 -18.54 0.57 9.53
C HIS A 142 -19.00 -0.64 10.36
N GLY A 143 -18.92 -0.58 11.69
CA GLY A 143 -19.24 -1.70 12.58
C GLY A 143 -18.30 -2.91 12.42
N LYS A 144 -17.09 -2.71 11.87
CA LYS A 144 -16.12 -3.78 11.59
C LYS A 144 -14.70 -3.26 11.75
N TYR A 145 -13.87 -4.00 12.49
CA TYR A 145 -12.45 -3.70 12.61
C TYR A 145 -11.66 -4.31 11.45
N ILE A 146 -10.98 -3.46 10.67
CA ILE A 146 -10.07 -3.89 9.59
C ILE A 146 -8.63 -3.74 10.07
N PRO A 147 -7.83 -4.83 10.20
CA PRO A 147 -6.45 -4.77 10.68
C PRO A 147 -5.55 -3.91 9.80
N LEU A 148 -4.60 -3.19 10.43
CA LEU A 148 -3.49 -2.51 9.76
C LEU A 148 -2.21 -3.32 9.95
N ALA A 149 -1.44 -3.48 8.87
CA ALA A 149 -0.10 -4.06 8.88
C ALA A 149 0.91 -3.03 8.36
N VAL A 150 2.07 -2.90 9.01
CA VAL A 150 3.15 -2.01 8.55
C VAL A 150 4.17 -2.85 7.78
N LYS A 151 4.48 -2.43 6.55
CA LYS A 151 5.50 -3.09 5.72
C LYS A 151 6.81 -2.32 5.80
N ILE A 152 7.77 -2.90 6.51
CA ILE A 152 9.12 -2.33 6.75
C ILE A 152 10.12 -2.77 5.68
N ALA A 153 11.26 -2.06 5.59
CA ALA A 153 12.36 -2.45 4.72
C ALA A 153 13.24 -3.51 5.41
N PRO A 154 13.89 -4.41 4.65
CA PRO A 154 14.87 -5.33 5.23
C PRO A 154 16.19 -4.63 5.60
N ASP A 155 16.43 -3.44 5.05
CA ASP A 155 17.67 -2.68 5.21
C ASP A 155 17.68 -1.81 6.50
N LEU A 156 17.00 -2.28 7.56
CA LEU A 156 16.95 -1.59 8.85
C LEU A 156 18.05 -2.12 9.77
N GLU A 157 18.75 -1.22 10.46
CA GLU A 157 19.64 -1.58 11.55
C GLU A 157 18.84 -2.03 12.77
N GLU A 158 19.43 -2.85 13.64
CA GLU A 158 18.73 -3.41 14.83
C GLU A 158 18.19 -2.31 15.76
N ALA A 159 18.84 -1.14 15.82
CA ALA A 159 18.38 0.02 16.58
C ALA A 159 17.16 0.75 15.96
N GLN A 160 16.75 0.39 14.75
CA GLN A 160 15.62 0.97 14.01
C GLN A 160 14.38 0.07 13.99
N ILE A 161 14.47 -1.14 14.56
CA ILE A 161 13.36 -2.09 14.75
C ILE A 161 12.76 -1.89 16.13
#